data_AF-A0A2R6G786-F1
#
_entry.id   AF-A0A2R6G786-F1
#
_cell.length_a   1.000
_cell.length_b   1.000
_cell.length_c   1.000
_cell.angle_alpha   90.00
_cell.angle_beta   90.00
_cell.angle_gamma   90.00
#
_symmetry.space_group_name_H-M   'P 1'
#
loop_
_entity.id
_entity.type
_entity.pdbx_description
1 polymer ?
#
loop_
_entity_poly.entity_id
_entity_poly.type
_entity_poly.pdbx_seq_one_letter_code
_entity_poly.pdbx_strand_id
1 'polypeptide(L)' 'MPSAESEEAAAIAAAIGTYLRAEELAAGEDIDRGWEEPGRRWAFAGRIEGLGTRSVRVPSDAPTDPWTAAGRTDRMR' A
#
# COMPACT_ATOMS: atom_id res chain seq x y z
N MET A 1 0.27 14.11 39.99
CA MET A 1 -0.27 14.79 38.80
C MET A 1 0.14 13.97 37.60
N PRO A 2 -0.76 13.30 36.87
CA PRO A 2 -0.37 12.68 35.60
C PRO A 2 0.13 13.81 34.69
N SER A 3 1.41 13.75 34.32
CA SER A 3 1.97 14.63 33.29
C SER A 3 1.16 14.42 32.00
N ALA A 4 1.02 15.45 31.18
CA ALA A 4 0.39 15.37 29.86
C ALA A 4 0.93 14.19 29.01
N GLU A 5 2.10 13.67 29.35
CA GLU A 5 2.72 12.50 28.72
C GLU A 5 1.95 11.17 28.89
N SER A 6 1.20 10.93 29.98
CA SER A 6 0.64 9.58 30.23
C SER A 6 -0.69 9.31 29.52
N GLU A 7 -1.60 10.28 29.52
CA GLU A 7 -2.88 10.16 28.80
C GLU A 7 -2.66 10.21 27.28
N GLU A 8 -1.79 11.10 26.83
CA GLU A 8 -1.38 11.20 25.42
C GLU A 8 -0.67 9.92 24.95
N ALA A 9 0.27 9.37 25.74
CA ALA A 9 0.90 8.10 25.42
C ALA A 9 -0.10 6.94 25.37
N ALA A 10 -1.09 6.92 26.26
CA ALA A 10 -2.15 5.90 26.22
C ALA A 10 -3.00 6.01 24.96
N ALA A 11 -3.33 7.23 24.53
CA ALA A 11 -4.07 7.47 23.29
C ALA A 11 -3.27 7.04 22.05
N ILE A 12 -1.97 7.36 21.98
CA ILE A 12 -1.09 6.93 20.89
C ILE A 12 -0.96 5.40 20.86
N ALA A 13 -0.75 4.76 22.02
CA ALA A 13 -0.66 3.32 22.11
C ALA A 13 -1.96 2.62 21.67
N ALA A 14 -3.12 3.18 22.02
CA ALA A 14 -4.42 2.67 21.59
C ALA A 14 -4.62 2.81 20.07
N ALA A 15 -4.19 3.93 19.47
CA ALA A 15 -4.25 4.15 18.03
C ALA A 15 -3.37 3.15 17.27
N ILE A 16 -2.12 2.96 17.72
CA ILE A 16 -1.20 1.97 17.13
C ILE A 16 -1.78 0.56 17.27
N GLY A 17 -2.26 0.18 18.46
CA GLY A 17 -2.86 -1.13 18.68
C GLY A 17 -4.09 -1.39 17.81
N THR A 18 -4.92 -0.37 17.59
CA THR A 18 -6.09 -0.45 16.70
C THR A 18 -5.65 -0.64 15.25
N TYR A 19 -4.65 0.11 14.79
CA TYR A 19 -4.10 -0.03 13.44
C TYR A 19 -3.51 -1.43 13.20
N LEU A 20 -2.68 -1.93 14.12
CA LEU A 20 -2.09 -3.27 14.00
C LEU A 20 -3.15 -4.38 14.00
N ARG A 21 -4.22 -4.23 14.78
CA ARG A 21 -5.35 -5.18 14.76
C ARG A 21 -6.11 -5.15 13.43
N ALA A 22 -6.27 -3.96 12.84
CA ALA A 22 -6.89 -3.84 11.52
C ALA A 22 -6.01 -4.48 10.43
N GLU A 23 -4.69 -4.30 10.48
CA GLU A 23 -3.74 -4.96 9.58
C GLU A 23 -3.79 -6.48 9.72
N GLU A 24 -3.82 -7.03 10.94
CA GLU A 24 -3.92 -8.49 11.16
C GLU A 24 -5.22 -9.07 10.59
N LEU A 25 -6.34 -8.34 10.74
CA LEU A 25 -7.63 -8.74 10.16
C LEU A 25 -7.60 -8.68 8.63
N ALA A 26 -6.94 -7.67 8.06
CA ALA A 26 -6.78 -7.52 6.62
C ALA A 26 -5.83 -8.57 6.00
N ALA A 27 -4.79 -8.98 6.74
CA ALA A 27 -3.82 -9.99 6.31
C ALA A 27 -4.47 -11.38 6.07
N GLY A 28 -5.62 -11.66 6.69
CA GLY A 28 -6.37 -12.89 6.48
C GLY A 28 -7.21 -12.92 5.19
N GLU A 29 -7.47 -11.77 4.57
CA GLU A 29 -8.37 -11.64 3.42
C GLU A 29 -7.63 -11.43 2.09
N ASP A 30 -6.42 -10.86 2.12
CA ASP A 30 -5.66 -10.50 0.92
C ASP A 30 -4.54 -11.50 0.65
N ILE A 31 -4.86 -12.59 -0.06
CA ILE A 31 -3.83 -13.36 -0.75
C ILE A 31 -3.35 -12.46 -1.88
N ASP A 32 -2.25 -11.72 -1.66
CA ASP A 32 -1.62 -10.89 -2.68
C ASP A 32 -1.22 -11.78 -3.88
N ARG A 33 -2.13 -11.91 -4.85
CA ARG A 33 -1.90 -12.62 -6.12
C ARG A 33 -0.99 -11.82 -7.05
N GLY A 34 -0.41 -10.73 -6.57
CA GLY A 34 0.49 -9.89 -7.30
C GLY A 34 -0.13 -9.39 -8.60
N TRP A 35 0.69 -9.37 -9.64
CA TRP A 35 0.29 -8.99 -10.99
C TRP A 35 -0.49 -10.09 -11.74
N GLU A 36 -0.57 -11.29 -11.17
CA GLU A 36 -1.38 -12.39 -11.72
C GLU A 36 -2.87 -12.20 -11.43
N GLU A 37 -3.19 -11.35 -10.46
CA GLU A 37 -4.57 -10.93 -10.23
C GLU A 37 -5.15 -10.29 -11.51
N PRO A 38 -6.24 -10.84 -12.06
CA PRO A 38 -6.84 -10.32 -13.28
C PRO A 38 -7.18 -8.84 -13.16
N GLY A 39 -6.69 -8.03 -14.09
CA GLY A 39 -6.99 -6.60 -14.15
C GLY A 39 -6.12 -5.70 -13.27
N ARG A 40 -5.44 -6.20 -12.24
CA ARG A 40 -4.63 -5.35 -11.33
C ARG A 40 -3.52 -4.59 -12.05
N ARG A 41 -2.82 -5.24 -12.99
CA ARG A 41 -1.81 -4.58 -13.85
C ARG A 41 -2.40 -3.42 -14.68
N TRP A 42 -3.61 -3.61 -15.20
CA TRP A 42 -4.27 -2.62 -16.05
C TRP A 42 -4.79 -1.45 -15.22
N ALA A 43 -5.37 -1.73 -14.04
CA ALA A 43 -5.80 -0.72 -13.10
C ALA A 43 -4.63 0.14 -12.59
N PHE A 44 -3.49 -0.47 -12.28
CA PHE A 44 -2.29 0.28 -11.91
C PHE A 44 -1.78 1.15 -13.07
N ALA A 45 -1.63 0.58 -14.28
CA ALA A 45 -1.19 1.34 -15.45
C ALA A 45 -2.11 2.55 -15.74
N GLY A 46 -3.43 2.37 -15.63
CA GLY A 46 -4.40 3.46 -15.80
C GLY A 46 -4.27 4.56 -14.73
N ARG A 47 -3.96 4.21 -13.48
CA ARG A 47 -3.66 5.21 -12.43
C ARG A 47 -2.42 6.02 -12.77
N ILE A 48 -1.35 5.39 -13.24
CA ILE A 48 -0.11 6.09 -13.62
C ILE A 48 -0.34 7.01 -14.83
N GLU A 49 -1.12 6.55 -15.82
CA GLU A 49 -1.52 7.35 -16.97
C GLU A 49 -2.34 8.59 -16.55
N GLY A 50 -3.31 8.41 -15.65
CA GLY A 50 -4.14 9.50 -15.12
C GLY A 50 -3.36 10.55 -14.31
N LEU A 51 -2.21 10.19 -13.74
CA LEU A 51 -1.29 11.12 -13.07
C LEU A 51 -0.41 11.91 -14.06
N GLY A 52 -0.59 11.73 -15.37
CA GLY A 52 0.09 12.51 -16.40
C GLY A 52 1.57 12.15 -16.59
N THR A 53 2.03 11.05 -16.02
CA THR A 53 3.46 10.67 -16.08
C THR A 53 3.81 10.03 -17.43
N ARG A 54 3.00 9.05 -17.87
CA ARG A 54 3.04 8.33 -19.16
C ARG A 54 2.22 7.04 -19.02
N SER A 55 1.85 6.41 -20.14
CA SER A 55 1.40 5.02 -20.10
C SER A 55 2.59 4.09 -19.79
N VAL A 56 2.33 3.04 -19.00
CA VAL A 56 3.35 2.05 -18.63
C VAL A 56 2.82 0.63 -18.75
N ARG A 57 3.66 -0.31 -19.21
CA ARG A 57 3.43 -1.74 -19.02
C ARG A 57 4.11 -2.20 -17.74
N VAL A 58 3.32 -2.77 -16.85
CA VAL A 58 3.78 -3.39 -15.61
C VAL A 58 4.35 -4.79 -15.91
N PRO A 59 5.68 -5.00 -15.75
CA PRO A 59 6.30 -6.32 -15.84
C PRO A 59 5.78 -7.28 -14.77
N SER A 60 5.85 -8.59 -15.02
CA SER A 60 5.43 -9.61 -14.04
C SER A 60 6.33 -9.66 -12.80
N ASP A 61 7.59 -9.24 -12.93
CA ASP A 61 8.59 -9.18 -11.86
C ASP A 61 8.65 -7.82 -11.14
N ALA A 62 7.77 -6.88 -11.48
CA ALA A 62 7.67 -5.62 -10.75
C ALA A 62 7.22 -5.87 -9.30
N PRO A 63 7.64 -5.02 -8.34
CA PRO A 63 7.10 -5.04 -6.98
C PRO A 63 5.57 -4.97 -7.01
N THR A 64 4.88 -5.82 -6.26
CA THR A 64 3.40 -5.86 -6.23
C THR A 64 2.81 -4.77 -5.34
N ASP A 65 3.59 -4.29 -4.36
CA ASP A 65 3.29 -3.09 -3.60
C ASP A 65 3.19 -1.86 -4.53
N PRO A 66 2.02 -1.20 -4.60
CA PRO A 66 1.80 -0.09 -5.52
C PRO A 66 2.72 1.11 -5.29
N TRP A 67 3.14 1.37 -4.04
CA TRP A 67 4.02 2.51 -3.73
C TRP A 67 5.44 2.25 -4.25
N THR A 68 5.97 1.06 -3.96
CA THR A 68 7.27 0.62 -4.48
C THR A 68 7.25 0.52 -6.01
N ALA A 69 6.16 0.03 -6.61
CA ALA A 69 5.99 -0.03 -8.06
C ALA A 69 5.99 1.39 -8.68
N ALA A 70 5.27 2.34 -8.09
CA ALA A 70 5.22 3.73 -8.56
C ALA A 70 6.60 4.38 -8.57
N GLY A 71 7.42 4.14 -7.53
CA GLY A 71 8.81 4.63 -7.46
C GLY A 71 9.76 3.99 -8.49
N ARG A 72 9.34 2.92 -9.18
CA ARG A 72 10.12 2.24 -10.24
C ARG A 72 9.48 2.35 -11.61
N THR A 73 8.51 3.24 -11.77
CA THR A 73 7.81 3.48 -13.04
C THR A 73 8.81 3.79 -14.15
N ASP A 74 9.95 4.44 -13.86
CA ASP A 74 11.05 4.71 -14.81
C ASP A 74 11.60 3.46 -15.52
N ARG A 75 11.55 2.29 -14.86
CA ARG A 75 12.02 1.01 -15.41
C ARG A 75 10.93 0.24 -16.16
N MET A 76 9.70 0.73 -16.13
CA MET A 76 8.56 0.17 -16.87
C MET A 76 8.51 0.79 -18.28
N ARG A 77 8.31 -0.03 -19.31
CA ARG A 77 8.25 0.43 -20.71
C ARG A 77 6.81 0.62 -21.18
#